data_AF-A0A0D3I272-F1
#
_entry.id   AF-A0A0D3I272-F1
#
_cell.length_a   1.000
_cell.length_b   1.000
_cell.length_c   1.000
_cell.angle_alpha   90.00
_cell.angle_beta   90.00
_cell.angle_gamma   90.00
#
_symmetry.space_group_name_H-M   'P 1'
#
loop_
_entity.id
_entity.type
_entity.pdbx_description
1 polymer ?
#
loop_
_entity_poly.entity_id
_entity_poly.type
_entity_poly.pdbx_seq_one_letter_code
_entity_poly.pdbx_strand_id
1 'polypeptide(L)'
;MLVAGDQIEAAFGAALGLSAMAAAGLGNLCSDVVGLQAGATVERLSGRLGLPEHHLSPHQLVQPPSKRATTVGQLIGISIGCVLGLAPLLFIGDEEERYLAKRLAAQREVEAAGELCPN
;
A
#
# COMPACT_ATOMS: atom_id res chain seq x y z
N MET A 1 1.05 3.02 -3.26
CA MET A 1 0.13 2.39 -2.31
C MET A 1 -1.11 3.25 -2.11
N LEU A 2 -0.95 4.41 -1.47
CA LEU A 2 -2.07 5.25 -1.06
C LEU A 2 -2.79 5.92 -2.22
N VAL A 3 -2.06 6.52 -3.15
CA VAL A 3 -2.65 7.17 -4.34
C VAL A 3 -3.47 6.16 -5.16
N ALA A 4 -3.02 4.90 -5.25
CA ALA A 4 -3.78 3.86 -5.92
C ALA A 4 -5.05 3.50 -5.12
N GLY A 5 -4.96 3.43 -3.79
CA GLY A 5 -6.12 3.25 -2.91
C GLY A 5 -7.15 4.37 -3.06
N ASP A 6 -6.70 5.63 -3.07
CA ASP A 6 -7.56 6.81 -3.25
C ASP A 6 -8.25 6.81 -4.63
N GLN A 7 -7.53 6.43 -5.68
CA GLN A 7 -8.10 6.25 -7.02
C GLN A 7 -9.12 5.09 -7.08
N ILE A 8 -8.90 4.02 -6.31
CA ILE A 8 -9.86 2.91 -6.19
C ILE A 8 -11.11 3.36 -5.42
N GLU A 9 -10.95 4.13 -4.35
CA GLU A 9 -12.07 4.75 -3.62
C GLU A 9 -12.84 5.73 -4.51
N ALA A 10 -12.17 6.57 -5.28
CA ALA A 10 -12.81 7.49 -6.22
C ALA A 10 -13.58 6.75 -7.35
N ALA A 11 -13.03 5.64 -7.85
CA ALA A 11 -13.62 4.87 -8.94
C ALA A 11 -14.72 3.89 -8.48
N PHE A 12 -14.61 3.33 -7.28
CA PHE A 12 -15.48 2.24 -6.81
C PHE A 12 -16.10 2.47 -5.43
N GLY A 13 -15.68 3.48 -4.67
CA GLY A 13 -16.13 3.74 -3.29
C GLY A 13 -17.63 4.03 -3.17
N ALA A 14 -18.20 4.83 -4.07
CA ALA A 14 -19.64 5.07 -4.11
C ALA A 14 -20.44 3.85 -4.63
N ALA A 15 -19.83 3.02 -5.48
CA ALA A 15 -20.49 1.86 -6.08
C ALA A 15 -20.43 0.58 -5.20
N LEU A 16 -19.39 0.46 -4.36
CA LEU A 16 -19.14 -0.71 -3.51
C LEU A 16 -19.18 -0.40 -2.01
N GLY A 17 -19.37 0.86 -1.62
CA GLY A 17 -19.39 1.29 -0.21
C GLY A 17 -18.06 1.09 0.52
N LEU A 18 -16.94 1.12 -0.20
CA LEU A 18 -15.61 0.88 0.36
C LEU A 18 -15.15 2.07 1.19
N SER A 19 -14.63 1.81 2.39
CA SER A 19 -13.97 2.84 3.21
C SER A 19 -12.55 3.12 2.71
N ALA A 20 -12.04 4.31 2.98
CA ALA A 20 -10.65 4.68 2.69
C ALA A 20 -9.61 3.67 3.22
N MET A 21 -9.84 3.11 4.42
CA MET A 21 -9.02 2.03 4.98
C MET A 21 -9.08 0.74 4.14
N ALA A 22 -10.25 0.38 3.60
CA ALA A 22 -10.40 -0.79 2.74
C ALA A 22 -9.72 -0.58 1.38
N ALA A 23 -9.80 0.62 0.81
CA ALA A 23 -9.14 0.95 -0.44
C ALA A 23 -7.61 1.00 -0.30
N ALA A 24 -7.09 1.50 0.82
CA ALA A 24 -5.68 1.41 1.17
C ALA A 24 -5.22 -0.05 1.34
N GLY A 25 -6.03 -0.90 1.98
CA GLY A 25 -5.78 -2.34 2.08
C GLY A 25 -5.74 -3.05 0.72
N LEU A 26 -6.61 -2.65 -0.22
CA LEU A 26 -6.61 -3.16 -1.60
C LEU A 26 -5.34 -2.73 -2.34
N GLY A 27 -4.91 -1.48 -2.15
CA GLY A 27 -3.62 -0.98 -2.64
C GLY A 27 -2.44 -1.82 -2.15
N ASN A 28 -2.45 -2.19 -0.86
CA ASN A 28 -1.46 -3.11 -0.25
C ASN A 28 -1.42 -4.45 -0.94
N LEU A 29 -2.59 -5.08 -1.09
CA LEU A 29 -2.71 -6.37 -1.75
C LEU A 29 -2.18 -6.32 -3.19
N CYS A 30 -2.58 -5.32 -3.98
CA CYS A 30 -2.13 -5.17 -5.37
C CYS A 30 -0.60 -4.98 -5.45
N SER A 31 -0.02 -4.18 -4.55
CA SER A 31 1.43 -3.94 -4.52
C SER A 31 2.22 -5.21 -4.19
N ASP A 32 1.73 -6.03 -3.25
CA ASP A 32 2.37 -7.29 -2.87
C ASP A 32 2.34 -8.32 -4.01
N VAL A 33 1.20 -8.44 -4.71
CA VAL A 33 1.08 -9.34 -5.88
C VAL A 33 2.04 -8.93 -6.99
N VAL A 34 2.14 -7.63 -7.29
CA VAL A 34 3.08 -7.12 -8.30
C VAL A 34 4.53 -7.34 -7.85
N GLY A 35 4.83 -7.13 -6.56
CA GLY A 35 6.16 -7.37 -5.99
C GLY A 35 6.62 -8.83 -6.12
N LEU A 36 5.73 -9.79 -5.82
CA LEU A 36 6.00 -11.21 -6.03
C LEU A 36 6.21 -11.55 -7.52
N GLN A 37 5.40 -10.97 -8.41
CA GLN A 37 5.50 -11.21 -9.85
C GLN A 37 6.79 -10.62 -10.44
N ALA A 38 7.25 -9.48 -9.91
CA ALA A 38 8.49 -8.84 -10.32
C ALA A 38 9.71 -9.72 -10.02
N GLY A 39 9.74 -10.41 -8.87
CA GLY A 39 10.82 -11.36 -8.53
C GLY A 39 10.99 -12.45 -9.60
N ALA A 40 9.88 -13.10 -9.99
CA ALA A 40 9.89 -14.11 -11.06
C ALA A 40 10.27 -13.53 -12.43
N THR A 41 9.97 -12.25 -12.66
CA THR A 41 10.32 -11.56 -13.92
C THR A 41 11.81 -11.22 -13.95
N VAL A 42 12.39 -10.76 -12.84
CA VAL A 42 13.83 -10.50 -12.72
C VAL A 42 14.63 -11.77 -12.99
N GLU A 43 14.16 -12.92 -12.51
CA GLU A 43 14.81 -14.21 -12.72
C GLU A 43 14.76 -14.66 -14.19
N ARG A 44 13.64 -14.40 -14.88
CA ARG A 44 13.53 -14.63 -16.34
C ARG A 44 14.36 -13.63 -17.15
N LEU A 45 14.45 -12.38 -16.68
CA LEU A 45 15.19 -11.32 -17.34
C LEU A 45 16.70 -11.54 -17.21
N SER A 46 17.17 -12.00 -16.05
CA SER A 46 18.59 -12.32 -15.84
C SER A 46 19.05 -13.44 -16.78
N GLY A 47 18.23 -14.48 -16.95
CA GLY A 47 18.48 -15.54 -17.94
C GLY A 47 18.50 -15.04 -19.38
N ARG A 48 17.64 -14.07 -19.73
CA ARG A 48 17.66 -13.42 -21.06
C ARG A 48 18.86 -12.50 -21.29
N LEU A 49 19.36 -11.87 -20.23
CA LEU A 49 20.52 -10.97 -20.28
C LEU A 49 21.86 -11.73 -20.24
N GLY A 50 21.83 -13.07 -20.14
CA GLY A 50 23.04 -13.89 -20.03
C GLY A 50 23.81 -13.65 -18.74
N LEU A 51 23.16 -13.10 -17.70
CA LEU A 51 23.76 -12.99 -16.38
C LEU A 51 24.00 -14.41 -15.85
N PRO A 52 25.12 -14.65 -15.16
CA PRO A 52 25.45 -15.97 -14.64
C PRO A 52 24.30 -16.45 -13.77
N GLU A 53 23.68 -17.56 -14.19
CA GLU A 53 22.65 -18.22 -13.42
C GLU A 53 23.23 -18.53 -12.04
N HIS A 54 22.45 -18.31 -10.98
CA HIS A 54 22.89 -18.72 -9.65
C HIS A 54 23.17 -20.22 -9.73
N HIS A 55 24.45 -20.64 -9.74
CA HIS A 55 24.94 -22.02 -9.93
C HIS A 55 24.52 -22.98 -8.78
N LEU A 56 23.34 -22.76 -8.21
CA LEU A 56 22.70 -23.55 -7.19
C LEU A 56 21.94 -24.67 -7.89
N SER A 57 22.35 -25.91 -7.61
CA SER A 57 21.53 -27.07 -7.94
C SER A 57 20.12 -26.93 -7.34
N PRO A 58 19.09 -27.58 -7.91
CA PRO A 58 17.74 -27.57 -7.34
C PRO A 58 17.71 -28.00 -5.87
N HIS A 59 18.64 -28.87 -5.47
CA HIS A 59 18.81 -29.31 -4.10
C HIS A 59 19.33 -28.20 -3.16
N GLN A 60 20.14 -27.27 -3.68
CA GLN A 60 20.69 -26.12 -2.94
C GLN A 60 19.66 -24.99 -2.76
N LEU A 61 18.78 -24.77 -3.73
CA LEU A 61 17.70 -23.77 -3.62
C LEU A 61 16.70 -24.09 -2.51
N VAL A 62 16.50 -25.37 -2.21
CA VAL A 62 15.60 -25.83 -1.14
C VAL A 62 16.27 -25.72 0.23
N GLN A 63 17.59 -25.52 0.30
CA GLN A 63 18.31 -25.48 1.57
C GLN A 63 17.86 -24.29 2.43
N PRO A 64 17.82 -24.46 3.77
CA PRO A 64 17.41 -23.41 4.69
C PRO A 64 18.14 -22.06 4.51
N PRO A 65 19.46 -22.02 4.23
CA PRO A 65 20.16 -20.75 3.99
C PRO A 65 19.66 -20.01 2.75
N SER A 66 19.42 -20.73 1.65
CA SER A 66 18.90 -20.15 0.40
C SER A 66 17.50 -19.57 0.63
N LYS A 67 16.61 -20.34 1.27
CA LYS A 67 15.26 -19.86 1.61
C LYS A 67 15.29 -18.62 2.51
N ARG A 68 16.15 -18.61 3.54
CA ARG A 68 16.31 -17.46 4.44
C ARG A 68 16.76 -16.22 3.70
N ALA A 69 17.73 -16.34 2.79
CA ALA A 69 18.20 -15.22 1.98
C ALA A 69 17.06 -14.62 1.13
N THR A 70 16.27 -15.48 0.47
CA THR A 70 15.10 -15.04 -0.30
C THR A 70 14.06 -14.35 0.58
N THR A 71 13.72 -14.94 1.73
CA THR A 71 12.72 -14.37 2.66
C THR A 71 13.16 -13.03 3.23
N VAL A 72 14.44 -12.88 3.59
CA VAL A 72 14.99 -11.61 4.07
C VAL A 72 14.96 -10.56 2.96
N GLY A 73 15.36 -10.92 1.74
CA GLY A 73 15.29 -10.02 0.59
C GLY A 73 13.87 -9.53 0.31
N GLN A 74 12.89 -10.44 0.34
CA GLN A 74 11.47 -10.11 0.21
C GLN A 74 10.98 -9.18 1.32
N LEU A 75 11.29 -9.50 2.58
CA LEU A 75 10.89 -8.67 3.72
C LEU A 75 11.42 -7.25 3.59
N ILE A 76 12.70 -7.09 3.27
CA ILE A 76 13.31 -5.77 3.09
C ILE A 76 12.70 -5.03 1.90
N GLY A 77 12.55 -5.70 0.76
CA GLY A 77 11.99 -5.09 -0.45
C GLY A 77 10.55 -4.61 -0.27
N ILE A 78 9.69 -5.47 0.30
CA ILE A 78 8.30 -5.12 0.62
C ILE A 78 8.25 -3.97 1.63
N SER A 79 9.05 -4.04 2.70
CA SER A 79 9.08 -2.99 3.72
C SER A 79 9.46 -1.63 3.14
N ILE A 80 10.51 -1.57 2.31
CA ILE A 80 10.93 -0.32 1.66
C ILE A 80 9.86 0.17 0.68
N GLY A 81 9.30 -0.73 -0.15
CA GLY A 81 8.26 -0.39 -1.11
C GLY A 81 7.00 0.18 -0.44
N CYS A 82 6.59 -0.39 0.68
CA CYS A 82 5.46 0.10 1.47
C CYS A 82 5.75 1.49 2.05
N VAL A 83 6.93 1.70 2.67
CA VAL A 83 7.30 3.01 3.22
C VAL A 83 7.34 4.09 2.12
N LEU A 84 7.91 3.79 0.95
CA LEU A 84 7.89 4.71 -0.19
C LEU A 84 6.47 4.94 -0.72
N GLY A 85 5.62 3.90 -0.70
CA GLY A 85 4.22 4.00 -1.09
C GLY A 85 3.35 4.83 -0.15
N LEU A 86 3.84 5.06 1.08
CA LEU A 86 3.26 5.94 2.09
C LEU A 86 3.82 7.38 2.02
N ALA A 87 4.85 7.64 1.21
CA ALA A 87 5.43 8.99 1.05
C ALA A 87 4.40 10.11 0.74
N PRO A 88 3.29 9.87 0.01
CA PRO A 88 2.24 10.88 -0.17
C PRO A 88 1.62 11.41 1.14
N LEU A 89 1.60 10.63 2.23
CA LEU A 89 1.13 11.10 3.55
C LEU A 89 1.93 12.28 4.09
N LEU A 90 3.24 12.36 3.78
CA LEU A 90 4.10 13.46 4.24
C LEU A 90 3.70 14.81 3.62
N PHE A 91 2.95 14.81 2.52
CA PHE A 91 2.48 16.02 1.84
C PHE A 91 0.99 16.27 2.06
N ILE A 92 0.20 15.23 2.35
CA ILE A 92 -1.26 15.33 2.62
C ILE A 92 -1.54 15.75 4.07
N GLY A 93 -0.61 15.54 5.02
CA GLY A 93 -0.82 15.86 6.44
C GLY A 93 -1.33 17.28 6.72
N ASP A 94 -0.85 18.28 5.97
CA ASP A 94 -1.29 19.67 6.12
C ASP A 94 -2.73 19.92 5.62
N GLU A 95 -3.23 19.11 4.69
CA GLU A 95 -4.60 19.21 4.17
C GLU A 95 -5.59 18.36 4.97
N GLU A 96 -5.17 17.18 5.42
CA GLU A 96 -6.00 16.29 6.23
C GLU A 96 -6.30 16.87 7.60
N GLU A 97 -5.31 17.51 8.24
CA GLU A 97 -5.48 18.21 9.53
C GLU A 97 -6.43 19.42 9.38
N ARG A 98 -6.37 20.14 8.25
CA ARG A 98 -7.34 21.20 7.90
C ARG A 98 -8.73 20.65 7.58
N TYR A 99 -8.83 19.48 6.97
CA TYR A 99 -10.10 18.83 6.64
C TYR A 99 -10.81 18.30 7.89
N LEU A 100 -10.06 17.63 8.79
CA LEU A 100 -10.52 17.22 10.11
C LEU A 100 -10.94 18.42 10.97
N ALA A 101 -10.13 19.50 10.98
CA ALA A 101 -10.50 20.74 11.66
C ALA A 101 -11.79 21.37 11.10
N LYS A 102 -11.97 21.37 9.77
CA LYS A 102 -13.22 21.83 9.13
C LYS A 102 -14.42 20.93 9.45
N ARG A 103 -14.26 19.61 9.49
CA ARG A 103 -15.34 18.67 9.85
C ARG A 103 -15.74 18.77 11.32
N LEU A 104 -14.76 18.92 12.21
CA LEU A 104 -15.00 19.18 13.64
C LEU A 104 -15.68 20.54 13.85
N ALA A 105 -15.30 21.58 13.08
CA ALA A 105 -15.97 22.87 13.11
C ALA A 105 -17.41 22.79 12.58
N ALA A 106 -17.64 22.11 11.45
CA ALA A 106 -18.98 21.92 10.90
C ALA A 106 -19.88 21.07 11.83
N GLN A 107 -19.33 20.04 12.49
CA GLN A 107 -20.07 19.29 13.51
C GLN A 107 -20.47 20.16 14.69
N ARG A 108 -19.58 21.06 15.15
CA ARG A 108 -19.88 22.01 16.23
C ARG A 108 -20.96 23.02 15.85
N GLU A 109 -20.98 23.48 14.60
CA GLU A 109 -22.06 24.36 14.10
C GLU A 109 -23.41 23.63 14.05
N VAL A 110 -23.42 22.36 13.63
CA VAL A 110 -24.65 21.54 13.63
C VAL A 110 -25.12 21.24 15.06
N GLU A 111 -24.20 20.97 15.99
CA GLU A 111 -24.52 20.73 17.40
C GLU A 111 -25.05 22.01 18.07
N ALA A 112 -24.43 23.17 17.81
CA ALA A 112 -24.90 24.48 18.28
C ALA A 112 -26.25 24.89 17.66
N ALA A 113 -26.52 24.53 16.40
CA ALA A 113 -27.81 24.73 15.77
C ALA A 113 -28.89 23.78 16.33
N GLY A 114 -28.50 22.57 16.74
CA GLY A 114 -29.36 21.60 17.42
C GLY A 114 -29.78 22.03 18.82
N GLU A 115 -28.91 22.72 19.57
CA GLU A 115 -29.24 23.29 20.89
C GLU A 115 -30.17 24.52 20.80
N LEU A 116 -30.32 25.17 19.64
CA LEU A 116 -31.16 26.37 19.46
C LEU A 116 -32.63 26.06 19.11
N CYS A 117 -33.01 24.79 18.95
CA CYS A 117 -34.40 24.37 18.79
C CYS A 117 -34.94 23.75 20.10
N PRO A 118 -35.43 24.57 21.07
CA PRO A 118 -36.26 24.04 22.14
C PRO A 118 -37.59 23.57 21.53
N ASN A 119 -38.08 22.42 22.02
CA ASN A 119 -39.31 21.73 21.61
C ASN A 119 -40.52 22.62 21.34
#